data_AF-A0A023GZM3-F1
#
_entry.id   AF-A0A023GZM3-F1
#
_cell.length_a   1.000
_cell.length_b   1.000
_cell.length_c   1.000
_cell.angle_alpha   90.00
_cell.angle_beta   90.00
_cell.angle_gamma   90.00
#
_symmetry.space_group_name_H-M   'P 1'
#
loop_
_entity.id
_entity.type
_entity.pdbx_description
1 polymer ?
#
loop_
_entity_poly.entity_id
_entity_poly.type
_entity_poly.pdbx_seq_one_letter_code
_entity_poly.pdbx_strand_id
1 'polypeptide(L)'
;QPNAMGGREAGGLANMLACHLDIENPTHRETVQTFWQSPTMPTQQGLKAVDMFDAVESGKIKALWVMCTNPAVSMPNARKVRGAIANCDFVVVSDMFASTDTAKLADVVLPSTGWGEKDGTVTNSDRTISRQRAALPPPGQARHDWDIMCDVARRMGFSTGFNYSGPAEIFREHAELSGHAAGLGKDFDISGLAGLTDLEYEDLTPTKWPFPRQGNTQR
;
A
#
# COMPACT_ATOMS: atom_id res chain seq x y z
N GLN A 1 1.14 -11.32 9.92
CA GLN A 1 1.09 -9.88 9.59
C GLN A 1 -0.31 -9.37 9.97
N PRO A 2 -0.42 -8.27 10.74
CA PRO A 2 -1.69 -7.79 11.28
C PRO A 2 -2.64 -7.22 10.21
N ASN A 3 -2.13 -6.75 9.08
CA ASN A 3 -2.93 -6.12 8.01
C ASN A 3 -2.72 -6.79 6.64
N ALA A 4 -2.58 -8.12 6.61
CA ALA A 4 -2.40 -8.86 5.36
C ALA A 4 -3.64 -8.75 4.43
N MET A 5 -4.84 -8.64 5.00
CA MET A 5 -6.07 -8.41 4.24
C MET A 5 -6.10 -7.01 3.64
N GLY A 6 -5.87 -5.96 4.45
CA GLY A 6 -5.84 -4.58 3.97
C GLY A 6 -4.77 -4.33 2.90
N GLY A 7 -3.61 -5.00 3.01
CA GLY A 7 -2.60 -4.97 1.96
C GLY A 7 -3.10 -5.50 0.61
N ARG A 8 -3.96 -6.54 0.59
CA ARG A 8 -4.56 -7.07 -0.64
C ARG A 8 -5.70 -6.18 -1.14
N GLU A 9 -6.50 -5.64 -0.22
CA GLU A 9 -7.58 -4.69 -0.52
C GLU A 9 -7.02 -3.45 -1.23
N ALA A 10 -5.86 -2.93 -0.77
CA ALA A 10 -5.18 -1.79 -1.37
C ALA A 10 -4.37 -2.11 -2.64
N GLY A 11 -4.36 -3.36 -3.12
CA GLY A 11 -3.63 -3.75 -4.33
C GLY A 11 -2.12 -4.01 -4.13
N GLY A 12 -1.69 -4.34 -2.91
CA GLY A 12 -0.30 -4.63 -2.56
C GLY A 12 0.26 -5.97 -3.08
N LEU A 13 -0.31 -6.52 -4.16
CA LEU A 13 0.20 -7.71 -4.85
C LEU A 13 0.48 -7.39 -6.32
N ALA A 14 1.55 -7.97 -6.86
CA ALA A 14 1.99 -7.72 -8.22
C ALA A 14 0.98 -8.16 -9.31
N ASN A 15 -0.02 -8.96 -8.97
CA ASN A 15 -0.94 -9.59 -9.91
C ASN A 15 -2.37 -9.02 -9.88
N MET A 16 -2.62 -7.92 -9.17
CA MET A 16 -3.95 -7.34 -9.03
C MET A 16 -3.88 -5.81 -8.91
N LEU A 17 -5.00 -5.17 -9.17
CA LEU A 17 -5.22 -3.76 -8.88
C LEU A 17 -5.87 -3.62 -7.49
N ALA A 18 -6.03 -2.37 -7.04
CA ALA A 18 -6.77 -2.06 -5.82
C ALA A 18 -8.22 -2.60 -5.86
N CYS A 19 -8.80 -2.81 -4.69
CA CYS A 19 -10.18 -3.29 -4.50
C CYS A 19 -10.46 -4.65 -5.17
N HIS A 20 -9.45 -5.54 -5.21
CA HIS A 20 -9.54 -6.88 -5.79
C HIS A 20 -9.82 -6.93 -7.30
N LEU A 21 -9.58 -5.81 -8.00
CA LEU A 21 -9.74 -5.73 -9.45
C LEU A 21 -8.61 -6.48 -10.17
N ASP A 22 -8.99 -7.27 -11.18
CA ASP A 22 -8.04 -8.07 -11.97
C ASP A 22 -7.29 -7.20 -12.97
N ILE A 23 -5.95 -7.22 -12.92
CA ILE A 23 -5.08 -6.41 -13.80
C ILE A 23 -5.18 -6.81 -15.28
N GLU A 24 -5.52 -8.05 -15.58
CA GLU A 24 -5.66 -8.55 -16.95
C GLU A 24 -6.98 -8.10 -17.61
N ASN A 25 -7.97 -7.70 -16.80
CA ASN A 25 -9.26 -7.26 -17.30
C ASN A 25 -9.18 -5.79 -17.76
N PRO A 26 -9.46 -5.47 -19.05
CA PRO A 26 -9.38 -4.12 -19.56
C PRO A 26 -10.38 -3.15 -18.89
N THR A 27 -11.61 -3.58 -18.60
CA THR A 27 -12.62 -2.75 -17.92
C THR A 27 -12.18 -2.39 -16.50
N HIS A 28 -11.55 -3.33 -15.80
CA HIS A 28 -11.00 -3.07 -14.48
C HIS A 28 -9.87 -2.04 -14.54
N ARG A 29 -8.93 -2.19 -15.48
CA ARG A 29 -7.86 -1.22 -15.71
C ARG A 29 -8.39 0.16 -16.05
N GLU A 30 -9.36 0.25 -16.95
CA GLU A 30 -10.01 1.51 -17.34
C GLU A 30 -10.69 2.19 -16.15
N THR A 31 -11.37 1.43 -15.30
CA THR A 31 -12.02 1.95 -14.09
C THR A 31 -11.02 2.59 -13.15
N VAL A 32 -9.94 1.88 -12.79
CA VAL A 32 -8.90 2.41 -11.89
C VAL A 32 -8.17 3.58 -12.53
N GLN A 33 -7.86 3.48 -13.83
CA GLN A 33 -7.12 4.52 -14.55
C GLN A 33 -7.92 5.83 -14.61
N THR A 34 -9.22 5.72 -14.89
CA THR A 34 -10.14 6.86 -14.93
C THR A 34 -10.31 7.46 -13.54
N PHE A 35 -10.53 6.63 -12.52
CA PHE A 35 -10.71 7.06 -11.14
C PHE A 35 -9.51 7.87 -10.63
N TRP A 36 -8.29 7.37 -10.83
CA TRP A 36 -7.07 8.07 -10.43
C TRP A 36 -6.58 9.12 -11.44
N GLN A 37 -7.25 9.28 -12.58
CA GLN A 37 -6.82 10.16 -13.67
C GLN A 37 -5.37 9.87 -14.11
N SER A 38 -4.97 8.59 -14.07
CA SER A 38 -3.58 8.19 -14.30
C SER A 38 -3.24 8.25 -15.80
N PRO A 39 -2.07 8.80 -16.18
CA PRO A 39 -1.65 8.86 -17.58
C PRO A 39 -1.42 7.48 -18.20
N THR A 40 -1.18 6.46 -17.36
CA THR A 40 -0.98 5.08 -17.82
C THR A 40 -1.43 4.07 -16.75
N MET A 41 -1.66 2.83 -17.17
CA MET A 41 -2.02 1.72 -16.30
C MET A 41 -1.24 0.48 -16.76
N PRO A 42 -0.62 -0.30 -15.86
CA PRO A 42 0.00 -1.57 -16.24
C PRO A 42 -1.00 -2.49 -16.92
N THR A 43 -0.55 -3.19 -17.94
CA THR A 43 -1.37 -4.08 -18.78
C THR A 43 -1.15 -5.57 -18.47
N GLN A 44 -0.20 -5.86 -17.58
CA GLN A 44 0.23 -7.20 -17.21
C GLN A 44 0.68 -7.21 -15.75
N GLN A 45 0.69 -8.41 -15.15
CA GLN A 45 1.17 -8.63 -13.80
C GLN A 45 2.67 -8.26 -13.67
N GLY A 46 3.05 -7.73 -12.52
CA GLY A 46 4.44 -7.58 -12.11
C GLY A 46 5.05 -8.90 -11.66
N LEU A 47 6.35 -8.86 -11.33
CA LEU A 47 7.08 -10.03 -10.85
C LEU A 47 6.72 -10.34 -9.40
N LYS A 48 6.58 -11.63 -9.08
CA LYS A 48 6.48 -12.11 -7.70
C LYS A 48 7.83 -11.99 -7.01
N ALA A 49 7.86 -11.98 -5.69
CA ALA A 49 9.06 -11.64 -4.92
C ALA A 49 10.33 -12.44 -5.33
N VAL A 50 10.22 -13.75 -5.56
CA VAL A 50 11.38 -14.57 -6.00
C VAL A 50 11.86 -14.13 -7.39
N ASP A 51 10.97 -14.08 -8.38
CA ASP A 51 11.30 -13.66 -9.75
C ASP A 51 11.77 -12.19 -9.83
N MET A 52 11.25 -11.34 -8.93
CA MET A 52 11.67 -9.95 -8.80
C MET A 52 13.13 -9.86 -8.39
N PHE A 53 13.58 -10.65 -7.40
CA PHE A 53 14.99 -10.64 -6.99
C PHE A 53 15.91 -11.27 -8.05
N ASP A 54 15.42 -12.22 -8.85
CA ASP A 54 16.15 -12.71 -10.03
C ASP A 54 16.28 -11.62 -11.10
N ALA A 55 15.26 -10.78 -11.27
CA ALA A 55 15.30 -9.63 -12.15
C ALA A 55 16.20 -8.49 -11.63
N VAL A 56 16.32 -8.33 -10.31
CA VAL A 56 17.30 -7.43 -9.69
C VAL A 56 18.72 -7.95 -9.93
N GLU A 57 18.97 -9.23 -9.66
CA GLU A 57 20.29 -9.85 -9.85
C GLU A 57 20.76 -9.78 -11.31
N SER A 58 19.85 -9.96 -12.27
CA SER A 58 20.17 -9.86 -13.70
C SER A 58 20.27 -8.42 -14.23
N GLY A 59 20.04 -7.40 -13.39
CA GLY A 59 20.08 -5.99 -13.78
C GLY A 59 18.89 -5.52 -14.61
N LYS A 60 17.83 -6.34 -14.73
CA LYS A 60 16.56 -5.94 -15.36
C LYS A 60 15.80 -4.92 -14.50
N ILE A 61 15.81 -5.10 -13.18
CA ILE A 61 15.35 -4.10 -12.22
C ILE A 61 16.57 -3.37 -11.68
N LYS A 62 16.57 -2.04 -11.84
CA LYS A 62 17.68 -1.16 -11.46
C LYS A 62 17.41 -0.32 -10.21
N ALA A 63 16.14 -0.19 -9.83
CA ALA A 63 15.74 0.53 -8.64
C ALA A 63 14.83 -0.37 -7.81
N LEU A 64 15.12 -0.48 -6.52
CA LEU A 64 14.35 -1.26 -5.55
C LEU A 64 13.99 -0.37 -4.37
N TRP A 65 12.70 -0.29 -4.05
CA TRP A 65 12.23 0.33 -2.82
C TRP A 65 11.59 -0.73 -1.92
N VAL A 66 12.25 -1.02 -0.79
CA VAL A 66 11.76 -1.95 0.22
C VAL A 66 11.10 -1.17 1.36
N MET A 67 9.83 -1.45 1.63
CA MET A 67 9.08 -0.76 2.70
C MET A 67 8.67 -1.74 3.79
N CYS A 68 9.10 -1.48 5.03
CA CYS A 68 8.71 -2.18 6.25
C CYS A 68 8.86 -3.71 6.19
N THR A 69 9.92 -4.22 5.54
CA THR A 69 10.25 -5.65 5.46
C THR A 69 11.76 -5.86 5.34
N ASN A 70 12.23 -7.07 5.68
CA ASN A 70 13.66 -7.41 5.73
C ASN A 70 13.99 -8.63 4.84
N PRO A 71 13.88 -8.51 3.50
CA PRO A 71 14.08 -9.61 2.56
C PRO A 71 15.47 -10.23 2.61
N ALA A 72 16.48 -9.50 3.10
CA ALA A 72 17.82 -10.04 3.33
C ALA A 72 17.84 -11.16 4.39
N VAL A 73 16.79 -11.27 5.22
CA VAL A 73 16.61 -12.34 6.21
C VAL A 73 15.42 -13.23 5.85
N SER A 74 14.30 -12.65 5.46
CA SER A 74 13.02 -13.38 5.37
C SER A 74 12.78 -14.10 4.05
N MET A 75 13.51 -13.76 2.98
CA MET A 75 13.33 -14.43 1.68
C MET A 75 14.03 -15.79 1.62
N PRO A 76 13.47 -16.77 0.89
CA PRO A 76 14.21 -17.97 0.54
C PRO A 76 15.47 -17.61 -0.24
N ASN A 77 16.53 -18.41 -0.05
CA ASN A 77 17.84 -18.14 -0.63
C ASN A 77 18.38 -16.74 -0.28
N ALA A 78 18.31 -16.37 1.01
CA ALA A 78 18.69 -15.07 1.54
C ALA A 78 20.10 -14.59 1.09
N ARG A 79 21.05 -15.51 0.87
CA ARG A 79 22.38 -15.15 0.33
C ARG A 79 22.28 -14.54 -1.06
N LYS A 80 21.50 -15.16 -1.95
CA LYS A 80 21.23 -14.66 -3.30
C LYS A 80 20.56 -13.29 -3.23
N VAL A 81 19.53 -13.16 -2.41
CA VAL A 81 18.78 -11.90 -2.23
C VAL A 81 19.68 -10.78 -1.72
N ARG A 82 20.55 -11.05 -0.74
CA ARG A 82 21.55 -10.07 -0.27
C ARG A 82 22.47 -9.62 -1.41
N GLY A 83 22.97 -10.56 -2.22
CA GLY A 83 23.80 -10.25 -3.38
C GLY A 83 23.05 -9.41 -4.43
N ALA A 84 21.78 -9.73 -4.69
CA ALA A 84 20.94 -8.99 -5.62
C ALA A 84 20.73 -7.54 -5.13
N ILE A 85 20.37 -7.35 -3.85
CA ILE A 85 20.17 -6.01 -3.27
C ILE A 85 21.48 -5.22 -3.31
N ALA A 86 22.60 -5.82 -2.90
CA ALA A 86 23.91 -5.14 -2.84
C ALA A 86 24.44 -4.70 -4.22
N ASN A 87 23.98 -5.34 -5.31
CA ASN A 87 24.42 -5.06 -6.67
C ASN A 87 23.34 -4.30 -7.50
N CYS A 88 22.22 -3.91 -6.90
CA CYS A 88 21.20 -3.12 -7.57
C CYS A 88 21.68 -1.66 -7.72
N ASP A 89 21.41 -1.01 -8.86
CA ASP A 89 21.91 0.35 -9.12
C ASP A 89 21.41 1.39 -8.10
N PHE A 90 20.23 1.18 -7.52
CA PHE A 90 19.65 2.06 -6.50
C PHE A 90 18.67 1.35 -5.57
N VAL A 91 18.91 1.43 -4.27
CA VAL A 91 18.09 0.80 -3.23
C VAL A 91 17.64 1.81 -2.18
N VAL A 92 16.33 1.92 -1.99
CA VAL A 92 15.70 2.68 -0.92
C VAL A 92 15.08 1.72 0.10
N VAL A 93 15.29 1.98 1.38
CA VAL A 93 14.64 1.24 2.48
C VAL A 93 13.87 2.20 3.37
N SER A 94 12.55 2.01 3.46
CA SER A 94 11.69 2.68 4.44
C SER A 94 11.46 1.74 5.61
N ASP A 95 12.01 2.04 6.78
CA ASP A 95 11.97 1.16 7.95
C ASP A 95 12.00 1.99 9.25
N MET A 96 11.46 1.42 10.33
CA MET A 96 11.57 1.97 11.68
C MET A 96 12.91 1.61 12.34
N PHE A 97 13.59 0.56 11.85
CA PHE A 97 14.89 0.11 12.35
C PHE A 97 16.01 0.48 11.38
N ALA A 98 16.92 1.34 11.81
CA ALA A 98 18.04 1.82 10.99
C ALA A 98 19.04 0.73 10.58
N SER A 99 19.04 -0.43 11.25
CA SER A 99 20.12 -1.44 11.12
C SER A 99 19.62 -2.85 10.81
N THR A 100 18.47 -2.98 10.14
CA THR A 100 18.06 -4.28 9.57
C THR A 100 19.09 -4.74 8.54
N ASP A 101 19.17 -6.06 8.30
CA ASP A 101 20.06 -6.61 7.28
C ASP A 101 19.80 -6.02 5.88
N THR A 102 18.54 -5.73 5.55
CA THR A 102 18.20 -5.04 4.30
C THR A 102 18.57 -3.56 4.33
N ALA A 103 18.34 -2.83 5.42
CA ALA A 103 18.73 -1.41 5.53
C ALA A 103 20.24 -1.20 5.37
N LYS A 104 21.06 -2.14 5.85
CA LYS A 104 22.53 -2.11 5.69
C LYS A 104 23.00 -2.23 4.24
N LEU A 105 22.13 -2.64 3.32
CA LEU A 105 22.42 -2.79 1.89
C LEU A 105 21.81 -1.66 1.04
N ALA A 106 21.18 -0.66 1.67
CA ALA A 106 20.49 0.41 0.97
C ALA A 106 21.40 1.60 0.69
N ASP A 107 21.15 2.30 -0.40
CA ASP A 107 21.75 3.61 -0.69
C ASP A 107 21.08 4.72 0.13
N VAL A 108 19.76 4.60 0.33
CA VAL A 108 18.94 5.55 1.09
C VAL A 108 18.10 4.82 2.11
N VAL A 109 18.18 5.25 3.37
CA VAL A 109 17.28 4.80 4.44
C VAL A 109 16.36 5.94 4.83
N LEU A 110 15.06 5.73 4.68
CA LEU A 110 14.00 6.67 5.03
C LEU A 110 13.35 6.21 6.36
N PRO A 111 13.43 7.01 7.43
CA PRO A 111 12.88 6.62 8.72
C PRO A 111 11.34 6.63 8.65
N SER A 112 10.73 5.46 8.87
CA SER A 112 9.27 5.29 8.89
C SER A 112 8.73 5.21 10.31
N THR A 113 7.52 5.75 10.53
CA THR A 113 6.80 5.59 11.81
C THR A 113 6.51 4.13 12.13
N GLY A 114 6.62 3.75 13.41
CA GLY A 114 6.26 2.43 13.91
C GLY A 114 4.76 2.27 14.16
N TRP A 115 4.37 1.12 14.71
CA TRP A 115 2.96 0.82 14.97
C TRP A 115 2.32 1.78 15.99
N GLY A 116 3.06 2.18 17.02
CA GLY A 116 2.57 3.09 18.06
C GLY A 116 2.41 4.54 17.59
N GLU A 117 3.09 4.92 16.51
CA GLU A 117 3.06 6.28 15.96
C GLU A 117 2.18 6.40 14.71
N LYS A 118 1.90 5.28 14.03
CA LYS A 118 1.08 5.25 12.83
C LYS A 118 -0.37 5.63 13.11
N ASP A 119 -0.94 6.30 12.12
CA ASP A 119 -2.34 6.66 12.07
C ASP A 119 -2.97 6.11 10.77
N GLY A 120 -4.09 5.39 10.89
CA GLY A 120 -4.76 4.79 9.74
C GLY A 120 -5.75 3.69 10.12
N THR A 121 -5.95 2.73 9.22
CA THR A 121 -6.82 1.56 9.46
C THR A 121 -6.10 0.25 9.19
N VAL A 122 -6.52 -0.81 9.88
CA VAL A 122 -6.09 -2.19 9.64
C VAL A 122 -7.29 -3.08 9.41
N THR A 123 -7.19 -4.03 8.47
CA THR A 123 -8.21 -5.03 8.20
C THR A 123 -7.76 -6.40 8.69
N ASN A 124 -8.53 -6.97 9.61
CA ASN A 124 -8.31 -8.30 10.18
C ASN A 124 -8.72 -9.42 9.22
N SER A 125 -8.34 -10.65 9.54
CA SER A 125 -8.64 -11.85 8.74
C SER A 125 -10.12 -12.12 8.55
N ASP A 126 -10.97 -11.65 9.48
CA ASP A 126 -12.42 -11.78 9.44
C ASP A 126 -13.11 -10.64 8.68
N ARG A 127 -12.34 -9.77 8.00
CA ARG A 127 -12.78 -8.59 7.25
C ARG A 127 -13.20 -7.38 8.11
N THR A 128 -12.89 -7.42 9.41
CA THR A 128 -13.15 -6.28 10.30
C THR A 128 -12.06 -5.23 10.16
N ILE A 129 -12.45 -4.04 9.73
CA ILE A 129 -11.62 -2.83 9.66
C ILE A 129 -11.65 -2.16 11.03
N SER A 130 -10.47 -1.84 11.56
CA SER A 130 -10.30 -1.16 12.84
C SER A 130 -9.43 0.08 12.67
N ARG A 131 -9.79 1.15 13.38
CA ARG A 131 -9.02 2.40 13.42
C ARG A 131 -7.77 2.25 14.30
N GLN A 132 -6.59 2.42 13.71
CA GLN A 132 -5.29 2.43 14.38
C GLN A 132 -4.87 3.87 14.67
N ARG A 133 -4.96 4.30 15.93
CA ARG A 133 -4.63 5.68 16.37
C ARG A 133 -3.21 5.77 16.89
N ALA A 134 -2.54 6.88 16.57
CA ALA A 134 -1.23 7.17 17.11
C ALA A 134 -1.31 7.32 18.64
N ALA A 135 -0.56 6.50 19.37
CA ALA A 135 -0.37 6.61 20.81
C ALA A 135 0.86 7.46 21.16
N LEU A 136 1.79 7.62 20.21
CA LEU A 136 3.04 8.35 20.35
C LEU A 136 3.27 9.26 19.14
N PRO A 137 3.96 10.40 19.30
CA PRO A 137 4.39 11.20 18.15
C PRO A 137 5.49 10.48 17.36
N PRO A 138 5.63 10.75 16.05
CA PRO A 138 6.75 10.23 15.26
C PRO A 138 8.12 10.60 15.87
N PRO A 139 9.04 9.64 16.05
CA PRO A 139 10.35 9.91 16.65
C PRO A 139 11.28 10.61 15.65
N GLY A 140 11.92 11.69 16.08
CA GLY A 140 12.95 12.38 15.30
C GLY A 140 12.44 12.86 13.94
N GLN A 141 12.99 12.29 12.86
CA GLN A 141 12.62 12.61 11.48
C GLN A 141 11.70 11.55 10.84
N ALA A 142 11.19 10.61 11.63
CA ALA A 142 10.33 9.55 11.12
C ALA A 142 9.04 10.14 10.53
N ARG A 143 8.63 9.63 9.38
CA ARG A 143 7.40 10.04 8.68
C ARG A 143 6.51 8.83 8.43
N HIS A 144 5.22 9.07 8.20
CA HIS A 144 4.34 8.02 7.73
C HIS A 144 4.71 7.59 6.31
N ASP A 145 4.64 6.30 6.01
CA ASP A 145 5.02 5.78 4.68
C ASP A 145 4.20 6.42 3.55
N TRP A 146 2.91 6.70 3.77
CA TRP A 146 2.06 7.37 2.78
C TRP A 146 2.56 8.79 2.46
N ASP A 147 3.02 9.53 3.48
CA ASP A 147 3.52 10.89 3.32
C ASP A 147 4.87 10.87 2.58
N ILE A 148 5.75 9.92 2.91
CA ILE A 148 7.00 9.69 2.16
C ILE A 148 6.70 9.39 0.69
N MET A 149 5.76 8.49 0.40
CA MET A 149 5.36 8.16 -0.97
C MET A 149 4.80 9.37 -1.73
N CYS A 150 3.91 10.15 -1.10
CA CYS A 150 3.36 11.37 -1.69
C CYS A 150 4.47 12.38 -2.00
N ASP A 151 5.46 12.51 -1.12
CA ASP A 151 6.57 13.44 -1.27
C ASP A 151 7.50 13.07 -2.43
N VAL A 152 7.75 11.78 -2.63
CA VAL A 152 8.48 11.25 -3.79
C VAL A 152 7.68 11.47 -5.07
N ALA A 153 6.39 11.12 -5.09
CA ALA A 153 5.53 11.29 -6.25
C ALA A 153 5.45 12.77 -6.72
N ARG A 154 5.29 13.71 -5.78
CA ARG A 154 5.31 15.15 -6.06
C ARG A 154 6.64 15.62 -6.66
N ARG A 155 7.79 15.13 -6.14
CA ARG A 155 9.11 15.43 -6.72
C ARG A 155 9.31 14.84 -8.11
N MET A 156 8.62 13.76 -8.43
CA MET A 156 8.59 13.16 -9.77
C MET A 156 7.63 13.88 -10.74
N GLY A 157 6.92 14.92 -10.28
CA GLY A 157 6.00 15.71 -11.11
C GLY A 157 4.52 15.31 -10.97
N PHE A 158 4.19 14.29 -10.18
CA PHE A 158 2.81 13.87 -9.91
C PHE A 158 2.23 14.68 -8.73
N SER A 159 2.01 15.97 -8.96
CA SER A 159 1.49 16.87 -7.93
C SER A 159 -0.02 16.70 -7.67
N THR A 160 -0.77 16.28 -8.69
CA THR A 160 -2.18 15.91 -8.59
C THR A 160 -2.31 14.44 -8.20
N GLY A 161 -3.15 14.12 -7.20
CA GLY A 161 -3.39 12.75 -6.73
C GLY A 161 -2.46 12.27 -5.61
N PHE A 162 -1.55 13.11 -5.14
CA PHE A 162 -0.65 12.83 -4.00
C PHE A 162 -0.59 14.00 -3.01
N ASN A 163 -1.65 14.80 -2.96
CA ASN A 163 -1.78 16.00 -2.14
C ASN A 163 -2.67 15.78 -0.91
N TYR A 164 -2.58 14.59 -0.31
CA TYR A 164 -3.38 14.24 0.86
C TYR A 164 -2.91 15.00 2.11
N SER A 165 -3.87 15.47 2.90
CA SER A 165 -3.62 16.12 4.19
C SER A 165 -3.48 15.11 5.34
N GLY A 166 -4.05 13.92 5.18
CA GLY A 166 -4.02 12.86 6.19
C GLY A 166 -4.67 11.55 5.74
N PRO A 167 -4.63 10.51 6.59
CA PRO A 167 -5.11 9.17 6.26
C PRO A 167 -6.63 9.09 6.04
N ALA A 168 -7.41 10.01 6.60
CA ALA A 168 -8.86 10.07 6.39
C ALA A 168 -9.22 10.30 4.91
N GLU A 169 -8.47 11.16 4.20
CA GLU A 169 -8.68 11.41 2.77
C GLU A 169 -8.35 10.17 1.93
N ILE A 170 -7.21 9.52 2.22
CA ILE A 170 -6.79 8.28 1.55
C ILE A 170 -7.82 7.18 1.78
N PHE A 171 -8.34 7.06 3.00
CA PHE A 171 -9.37 6.08 3.34
C PHE A 171 -10.67 6.33 2.58
N ARG A 172 -11.14 7.57 2.50
CA ARG A 172 -12.34 7.93 1.72
C ARG A 172 -12.18 7.61 0.24
N GLU A 173 -11.03 7.94 -0.35
CA GLU A 173 -10.73 7.61 -1.74
C GLU A 173 -10.74 6.09 -1.97
N HIS A 174 -10.08 5.33 -1.09
CA HIS A 174 -10.08 3.87 -1.14
C HIS A 174 -11.50 3.30 -1.03
N ALA A 175 -12.32 3.88 -0.14
CA ALA A 175 -13.70 3.48 0.03
C ALA A 175 -14.56 3.80 -1.19
N GLU A 176 -14.36 4.94 -1.84
CA GLU A 176 -15.05 5.27 -3.08
C GLU A 176 -14.71 4.29 -4.21
N LEU A 177 -13.42 4.01 -4.42
CA LEU A 177 -12.96 3.03 -5.41
C LEU A 177 -13.55 1.63 -5.18
N SER A 178 -13.72 1.23 -3.91
CA SER A 178 -14.34 -0.07 -3.58
C SER A 178 -15.77 -0.18 -4.10
N GLY A 179 -16.53 0.91 -4.14
CA GLY A 179 -17.88 0.92 -4.72
C GLY A 179 -17.88 0.71 -6.24
N HIS A 180 -16.91 1.30 -6.94
CA HIS A 180 -16.71 1.05 -8.37
C HIS A 180 -16.36 -0.42 -8.61
N ALA A 181 -15.48 -1.00 -7.79
CA ALA A 181 -15.11 -2.41 -7.90
C ALA A 181 -16.30 -3.35 -7.60
N ALA A 182 -17.13 -3.02 -6.61
CA ALA A 182 -18.34 -3.76 -6.30
C ALA A 182 -19.34 -3.75 -7.46
N GLY A 183 -19.48 -2.61 -8.16
CA GLY A 183 -20.25 -2.50 -9.40
C GLY A 183 -19.76 -3.41 -10.54
N LEU A 184 -18.52 -3.89 -10.46
CA LEU A 184 -17.90 -4.85 -11.39
C LEU A 184 -17.90 -6.29 -10.84
N GLY A 185 -18.65 -6.55 -9.76
CA GLY A 185 -18.84 -7.88 -9.18
C GLY A 185 -17.78 -8.29 -8.17
N LYS A 186 -17.02 -7.36 -7.59
CA LYS A 186 -16.10 -7.65 -6.48
C LYS A 186 -16.83 -7.64 -5.14
N ASP A 187 -16.43 -8.53 -4.23
CA ASP A 187 -17.03 -8.65 -2.90
C ASP A 187 -16.62 -7.53 -1.93
N PHE A 188 -15.44 -6.92 -2.16
CA PHE A 188 -14.92 -5.86 -1.31
C PHE A 188 -15.64 -4.55 -1.62
N ASP A 189 -16.49 -4.13 -0.69
CA ASP A 189 -17.22 -2.85 -0.76
C ASP A 189 -17.23 -2.22 0.63
N ILE A 190 -16.68 -1.01 0.74
CA ILE A 190 -16.80 -0.14 1.92
C ILE A 190 -17.26 1.26 1.51
N SER A 191 -17.93 1.39 0.36
CA SER A 191 -18.38 2.65 -0.23
C SER A 191 -19.34 3.45 0.65
N GLY A 192 -19.97 2.80 1.65
CA GLY A 192 -20.74 3.46 2.70
C GLY A 192 -19.90 4.31 3.65
N LEU A 193 -18.58 4.11 3.68
CA LEU A 193 -17.63 4.88 4.50
C LEU A 193 -16.90 6.00 3.72
N ALA A 194 -17.16 6.15 2.42
CA ALA A 194 -16.49 7.17 1.60
C ALA A 194 -16.92 8.60 1.95
N GLY A 195 -18.05 8.77 2.65
CA GLY A 195 -18.58 10.07 3.05
C GLY A 195 -18.21 10.51 4.47
N LEU A 196 -17.38 9.76 5.20
CA LEU A 196 -17.03 10.08 6.58
C LEU A 196 -16.33 11.44 6.68
N THR A 197 -16.82 12.30 7.57
CA THR A 197 -16.04 13.45 8.04
C THR A 197 -14.78 12.99 8.76
N ASP A 198 -13.82 13.90 8.96
CA ASP A 198 -12.61 13.55 9.70
C ASP A 198 -12.93 13.13 11.14
N LEU A 199 -13.92 13.75 11.79
CA LEU A 199 -14.37 13.34 13.12
C LEU A 199 -14.98 11.93 13.12
N GLU A 200 -15.80 11.59 12.13
CA GLU A 200 -16.37 10.24 12.03
C GLU A 200 -15.31 9.19 11.68
N TYR A 201 -14.26 9.56 10.94
CA TYR A 201 -13.09 8.71 10.73
C TYR A 201 -12.29 8.49 12.02
N GLU A 202 -12.09 9.56 12.80
CA GLU A 202 -11.44 9.49 14.11
C GLU A 202 -12.21 8.63 15.10
N ASP A 203 -13.54 8.65 15.04
CA ASP A 203 -14.42 7.86 15.90
C ASP A 203 -14.85 6.52 15.28
N LEU A 204 -14.25 6.13 14.14
CA LEU A 204 -14.63 4.92 13.41
C LEU A 204 -14.55 3.69 14.33
N THR A 205 -15.72 3.09 14.56
CA THR A 205 -15.86 1.83 15.29
C THR A 205 -15.48 0.65 14.40
N PRO A 206 -15.02 -0.49 14.96
CA PRO A 206 -14.73 -1.68 14.17
C PRO A 206 -15.89 -2.04 13.23
N THR A 207 -15.61 -2.06 11.93
CA THR A 207 -16.63 -2.20 10.88
C THR A 207 -16.22 -3.32 9.94
N LYS A 208 -17.12 -4.27 9.70
CA LYS A 208 -16.86 -5.43 8.85
C LYS A 208 -17.43 -5.21 7.46
N TRP A 209 -16.61 -5.45 6.42
CA TRP A 209 -17.07 -5.38 5.04
C TRP A 209 -17.69 -6.71 4.56
N PRO A 210 -18.69 -6.68 3.65
CA PRO A 210 -19.13 -5.51 2.87
C PRO A 210 -19.96 -4.48 3.67
N PHE A 211 -19.75 -3.20 3.36
CA PHE A 211 -20.45 -2.03 3.90
C PHE A 211 -20.79 -1.05 2.75
N PRO A 212 -21.77 -1.37 1.90
CA PRO A 212 -22.11 -0.60 0.71
C PRO A 212 -22.83 0.71 1.05
N ARG A 213 -22.73 1.72 0.16
CA ARG A 213 -23.49 2.99 0.28
C ARG A 213 -25.02 2.80 0.21
N GLN A 214 -25.47 1.76 -0.50
CA GLN A 214 -26.88 1.33 -0.57
C GLN A 214 -26.95 -0.20 -0.74
N GLY A 215 -27.62 -0.92 0.16
CA GLY A 215 -27.79 -2.38 0.09
C GLY A 215 -27.65 -3.07 1.45
N ASN A 216 -28.39 -4.17 1.67
CA ASN A 216 -28.42 -4.88 2.95
C ASN A 216 -27.03 -5.49 3.26
N THR A 217 -26.46 -5.20 4.42
CA THR A 217 -25.18 -5.74 4.95
C THR A 217 -25.20 -7.25 5.26
N GLN A 218 -26.11 -8.01 4.63
CA GLN A 218 -26.24 -9.45 4.81
C GLN A 218 -26.02 -10.19 3.48
N ARG A 219 -24.80 -10.72 3.33
CA ARG A 219 -24.53 -11.99 2.65
C ARG A 219 -23.49 -12.77 3.43
#